data_AF-A0A3C0UP71-F1
#
_entry.id   AF-A0A3C0UP71-F1
#
_cell.length_a   1.000
_cell.length_b   1.000
_cell.length_c   1.000
_cell.angle_alpha   90.00
_cell.angle_beta   90.00
_cell.angle_gamma   90.00
#
_symmetry.space_group_name_H-M   'P 1'
#
loop_
_entity.id
_entity.type
_entity.pdbx_description
1 polymer ?
#
loop_
_entity_poly.entity_id
_entity_poly.type
_entity_poly.pdbx_seq_one_letter_code
_entity_poly.pdbx_strand_id
1 'polypeptide(L)'
;MTACDVLLAEDGSLMFRKALIRTLQARPEERVTLFESFAEQIQKNAVYEDVHKAWTYHLHTGTDGSRIFRGGIGFSLVIDPQGRLWRAATHEDFETTYTITPTSCEIDTMRPLYANMREYVLDYYEN
;
A
#
# COMPACT_ATOMS: atom_id res chain seq x y z
N MET A 1 10.05 21.44 -3.75
CA MET A 1 10.54 20.39 -2.84
C MET A 1 10.39 19.05 -3.52
N THR A 2 11.53 18.46 -3.90
CA THR A 2 11.70 17.21 -4.66
C THR A 2 11.45 15.97 -3.79
N ALA A 3 11.36 14.79 -4.41
CA ALA A 3 11.18 13.47 -3.77
C ALA A 3 12.18 13.10 -2.64
N CYS A 4 13.17 13.95 -2.35
CA CYS A 4 14.21 13.77 -1.34
C CYS A 4 13.74 13.91 0.12
N ASP A 5 12.59 14.51 0.41
CA ASP A 5 12.18 14.80 1.81
C ASP A 5 11.75 13.56 2.62
N VAL A 6 11.79 12.36 2.03
CA VAL A 6 11.51 11.09 2.71
C VAL A 6 12.81 10.44 3.25
N LEU A 7 13.99 11.04 3.04
CA LEU A 7 15.30 10.40 3.22
C LEU A 7 15.99 10.59 4.59
N LEU A 8 15.25 10.67 5.70
CA LEU A 8 15.85 10.52 7.03
C LEU A 8 15.31 9.26 7.70
N ALA A 9 16.18 8.57 8.44
CA ALA A 9 15.87 7.35 9.20
C ALA A 9 14.83 7.66 10.29
N GLU A 10 13.58 7.70 9.88
CA GLU A 10 12.41 7.93 10.70
C GLU A 10 11.69 6.59 10.98
N ASP A 11 10.83 6.59 11.99
CA ASP A 11 9.89 5.49 12.23
C ASP A 11 9.12 5.19 10.94
N GLY A 12 9.04 3.91 10.55
CA GLY A 12 8.40 3.50 9.29
C GLY A 12 6.94 3.95 9.17
N SER A 13 6.23 4.12 10.29
CA SER A 13 4.85 4.65 10.29
C SER A 13 4.81 6.11 9.86
N LEU A 14 5.82 6.91 10.26
CA LEU A 14 5.93 8.30 9.84
C LEU A 14 6.25 8.42 8.35
N MET A 15 7.19 7.59 7.86
CA MET A 15 7.50 7.53 6.43
C MET A 15 6.28 7.12 5.60
N PHE A 16 5.53 6.10 6.06
CA PHE A 16 4.29 5.67 5.41
C PHE A 16 3.24 6.79 5.39
N ARG A 17 3.04 7.51 6.51
CA ARG A 17 2.11 8.64 6.57
C ARG A 17 2.50 9.74 5.59
N LYS A 18 3.78 10.10 5.51
CA LYS A 18 4.29 11.10 4.54
C LYS A 18 4.07 10.65 3.11
N ALA A 19 4.39 9.39 2.79
CA ALA A 19 4.17 8.80 1.46
C ALA A 19 2.70 8.84 1.06
N LEU A 20 1.80 8.50 1.98
CA LEU A 20 0.35 8.55 1.78
C LEU A 20 -0.13 9.97 1.45
N ILE A 21 0.24 10.97 2.26
CA ILE A 21 -0.15 12.36 2.05
C ILE A 21 0.38 12.89 0.70
N ARG A 22 1.66 12.65 0.39
CA ARG A 22 2.26 13.09 -0.88
C ARG A 22 1.60 12.43 -2.09
N THR A 23 1.15 11.18 -1.95
CA THR A 23 0.43 10.48 -3.01
C THR A 23 -0.98 11.05 -3.18
N LEU A 24 -1.69 11.34 -2.09
CA LEU A 24 -3.01 11.99 -2.17
C LEU A 24 -2.93 13.38 -2.83
N GLN A 25 -1.83 14.12 -2.65
CA GLN A 25 -1.59 15.42 -3.27
C GLN A 25 -1.20 15.35 -4.76
N ALA A 26 -0.75 14.19 -5.26
CA ALA A 26 -0.37 14.01 -6.66
C ALA A 26 -1.60 13.83 -7.56
N ARG A 27 -1.42 14.03 -8.87
CA ARG A 27 -2.46 13.79 -9.86
C ARG A 27 -2.82 12.31 -9.90
N PRO A 28 -4.10 11.93 -10.05
CA PRO A 28 -4.53 10.54 -9.96
C PRO A 28 -3.71 9.56 -10.82
N GLU A 29 -3.34 9.96 -12.04
CA GLU A 29 -2.56 9.17 -12.98
C GLU A 29 -1.10 8.92 -12.57
N GLU A 30 -0.56 9.70 -11.63
CA GLU A 30 0.83 9.58 -11.14
C GLU A 30 0.93 8.74 -9.86
N ARG A 31 -0.19 8.50 -9.17
CA ARG A 31 -0.21 7.98 -7.80
C ARG A 31 0.37 6.58 -7.67
N VAL A 32 0.15 5.72 -8.66
CA VAL A 32 0.72 4.36 -8.66
C VAL A 32 2.23 4.42 -8.68
N THR A 33 2.82 5.04 -9.70
CA THR A 33 4.27 5.15 -9.85
C THR A 33 4.91 5.86 -8.66
N LEU A 34 4.26 6.90 -8.15
CA LEU A 34 4.77 7.65 -7.01
C LEU A 34 4.78 6.79 -5.73
N PHE A 35 3.68 6.10 -5.42
CA PHE A 35 3.61 5.28 -4.22
C PHE A 35 4.51 4.03 -4.31
N GLU A 36 4.68 3.44 -5.49
CA GLU A 36 5.68 2.37 -5.69
C GLU A 36 7.08 2.82 -5.28
N SER A 37 7.51 4.01 -5.73
CA SER A 37 8.81 4.57 -5.34
C SER A 37 8.91 4.83 -3.84
N PHE A 38 7.83 5.28 -3.20
CA PHE A 38 7.84 5.46 -1.75
C PHE A 38 7.85 4.12 -1.00
N ALA A 39 7.11 3.11 -1.47
CA ALA A 39 7.06 1.81 -0.84
C ALA A 39 8.45 1.15 -0.81
N GLU A 40 9.19 1.24 -1.91
CA GLU A 40 10.58 0.79 -1.99
C GLU A 40 11.50 1.54 -1.00
N GLN A 41 11.34 2.87 -0.91
CA GLN A 41 12.12 3.69 0.01
C GLN A 41 11.82 3.38 1.48
N ILE A 42 10.54 3.16 1.84
CA ILE A 42 10.14 2.78 3.20
C ILE A 42 10.74 1.42 3.53
N GLN A 43 10.58 0.42 2.67
CA GLN A 43 11.10 -0.92 2.94
C GLN A 43 12.64 -0.93 3.08
N LYS A 44 13.35 -0.08 2.32
CA LYS A 44 14.82 0.00 2.37
C LYS A 44 15.35 0.79 3.56
N ASN A 45 14.69 1.89 3.94
CA ASN A 45 15.27 2.91 4.82
C ASN A 45 14.57 3.05 6.17
N ALA A 46 13.35 2.51 6.33
CA ALA A 46 12.62 2.64 7.58
C ALA A 46 13.33 1.93 8.73
N VAL A 47 13.36 2.59 9.88
CA VAL A 47 13.87 2.00 11.12
C VAL A 47 12.68 1.54 11.94
N TYR A 48 12.73 0.28 12.37
CA TYR A 48 11.75 -0.31 13.27
C TYR A 48 12.46 -0.76 14.53
N GLU A 49 12.02 -0.25 15.68
CA GLU A 49 12.51 -0.73 16.99
C GLU A 49 12.11 -2.20 17.22
N ASP A 50 10.96 -2.60 16.68
CA ASP A 50 10.45 -3.97 16.69
C ASP A 50 10.38 -4.49 15.25
N VAL A 51 11.21 -5.47 14.93
CA VAL A 51 11.26 -6.09 13.59
C VAL A 51 9.92 -6.73 13.18
N HIS A 52 9.07 -7.11 14.14
CA HIS A 52 7.73 -7.62 13.86
C HIS A 52 6.75 -6.53 13.43
N LYS A 53 7.12 -5.25 13.59
CA LYS A 53 6.38 -4.10 13.06
C LYS A 53 6.96 -3.57 11.76
N ALA A 54 8.01 -4.22 11.23
CA ALA A 54 8.58 -3.84 9.96
C ALA A 54 7.52 -3.96 8.86
N TRP A 55 7.20 -2.83 8.24
CA TRP A 55 6.33 -2.83 7.08
C TRP A 55 7.11 -3.39 5.89
N THR A 56 6.80 -4.64 5.55
CA THR A 56 7.15 -5.27 4.28
C THR A 56 5.93 -5.23 3.37
N TYR A 57 6.13 -5.17 2.06
CA TYR A 57 5.01 -5.27 1.13
C TYR A 57 5.26 -6.29 0.02
N HIS A 58 4.16 -6.90 -0.42
CA HIS A 58 4.08 -7.66 -1.65
C HIS A 58 3.19 -6.91 -2.63
N LEU A 59 3.62 -6.85 -3.87
CA LEU A 59 2.97 -6.04 -4.89
C LEU A 59 2.16 -6.93 -5.83
N HIS A 60 0.87 -6.65 -5.94
CA HIS A 60 -0.06 -7.38 -6.79
C HIS A 60 -0.79 -6.42 -7.73
N THR A 61 -1.18 -6.91 -8.90
CA THR A 61 -2.12 -6.23 -9.79
C THR A 61 -3.47 -6.90 -9.63
N GLY A 62 -4.48 -6.13 -9.23
CA GLY A 62 -5.84 -6.63 -9.08
C GLY A 62 -6.46 -6.96 -10.43
N THR A 63 -7.44 -7.86 -10.42
CA THR A 63 -8.18 -8.26 -11.64
C THR A 63 -8.95 -7.11 -12.28
N ASP A 64 -9.22 -6.03 -11.53
CA ASP A 64 -9.84 -4.79 -12.00
C ASP A 64 -8.81 -3.76 -12.50
N GLY A 65 -7.51 -4.07 -12.48
CA GLY A 65 -6.42 -3.16 -12.84
C GLY A 65 -5.88 -2.30 -11.69
N SER A 66 -6.40 -2.48 -10.48
CA SER A 66 -5.85 -1.81 -9.29
C SER A 66 -4.42 -2.24 -8.98
N ARG A 67 -3.68 -1.38 -8.26
CA ARG A 67 -2.37 -1.70 -7.70
C ARG A 67 -2.47 -1.94 -6.21
N ILE A 68 -2.07 -3.13 -5.76
CA ILE A 68 -2.26 -3.60 -4.38
C ILE A 68 -0.90 -3.75 -3.72
N PHE A 69 -0.64 -2.92 -2.71
CA PHE A 69 0.51 -3.00 -1.82
C PHE A 69 0.09 -3.75 -0.56
N ARG A 70 0.25 -5.07 -0.58
CA ARG A 70 -0.15 -5.94 0.51
C ARG A 70 0.91 -5.92 1.60
N GLY A 71 0.60 -5.32 2.74
CA GLY A 71 1.47 -5.36 3.92
C GLY A 71 1.66 -6.80 4.42
N GLY A 72 2.89 -7.17 4.80
CA GLY A 72 3.17 -8.48 5.38
C GLY A 72 2.50 -8.67 6.75
N ILE A 73 2.54 -7.64 7.59
CA ILE A 73 1.78 -7.53 8.84
C ILE A 73 1.02 -6.21 8.80
N GLY A 74 -0.31 -6.26 8.92
CA GLY A 74 -1.18 -5.08 8.93
C GLY A 74 -2.07 -4.94 7.69
N PHE A 75 -2.38 -3.69 7.35
CA PHE A 75 -3.31 -3.33 6.28
C PHE A 75 -2.61 -3.27 4.91
N SER A 76 -3.38 -3.48 3.86
CA SER A 76 -2.95 -3.26 2.47
C SER A 76 -3.38 -1.87 2.00
N LEU A 77 -2.56 -1.25 1.18
CA LEU A 77 -2.95 -0.07 0.41
C LEU A 77 -3.35 -0.52 -1.00
N VAL A 78 -4.50 -0.05 -1.48
CA VAL A 78 -4.93 -0.28 -2.86
C VAL A 78 -5.06 1.06 -3.57
N ILE A 79 -4.51 1.17 -4.77
CA ILE A 79 -4.74 2.29 -5.68
C ILE A 79 -5.63 1.77 -6.81
N ASP A 80 -6.87 2.25 -6.88
CA ASP A 80 -7.81 1.78 -7.90
C ASP A 80 -7.48 2.33 -9.30
N PRO A 81 -8.14 1.86 -10.37
CA PRO A 81 -7.84 2.32 -11.73
C PRO A 81 -8.14 3.81 -11.98
N GLN A 82 -8.88 4.46 -11.08
CA GLN A 82 -9.13 5.91 -11.11
C GLN A 82 -8.12 6.69 -10.26
N GLY A 83 -7.15 6.01 -9.63
CA GLY A 83 -6.14 6.60 -8.77
C GLY A 83 -6.62 6.92 -7.35
N ARG A 84 -7.79 6.43 -6.90
CA ARG A 84 -8.22 6.59 -5.49
C ARG A 84 -7.46 5.61 -4.60
N LEU A 85 -7.18 6.03 -3.37
CA LEU A 85 -6.42 5.24 -2.40
C LEU A 85 -7.36 4.62 -1.39
N TRP A 86 -7.16 3.34 -1.10
CA TRP A 86 -8.01 2.56 -0.21
C TRP A 86 -7.18 1.79 0.81
N ARG A 87 -7.69 1.71 2.02
CA ARG A 87 -7.19 0.86 3.10
C ARG A 87 -8.01 -0.42 3.18
N ALA A 88 -7.36 -1.55 2.91
CA ALA A 88 -7.89 -2.88 3.19
C ALA A 88 -7.27 -3.40 4.49
N ALA A 89 -8.08 -3.78 5.47
CA ALA A 89 -7.64 -4.23 6.78
C ALA A 89 -7.34 -5.73 6.83
N THR A 90 -8.01 -6.55 6.02
CA THR A 90 -7.94 -8.01 6.09
C THR A 90 -7.96 -8.66 4.70
N HIS A 91 -7.79 -9.99 4.64
CA HIS A 91 -7.98 -10.73 3.39
C HIS A 91 -9.44 -10.70 2.89
N GLU A 92 -10.42 -10.44 3.76
CA GLU A 92 -11.85 -10.42 3.42
C GLU A 92 -12.24 -9.18 2.61
N ASP A 93 -11.34 -8.21 2.55
CA ASP A 93 -11.47 -7.05 1.67
C ASP A 93 -11.13 -7.40 0.20
N PHE A 94 -10.79 -8.65 -0.09
CA PHE A 94 -10.46 -9.13 -1.42
C PHE A 94 -11.19 -10.43 -1.76
N GLU A 95 -11.76 -10.51 -2.97
CA GLU A 95 -12.01 -11.81 -3.60
C GLU A 95 -10.66 -12.36 -4.08
N THR A 96 -10.13 -13.37 -3.39
CA THR A 96 -8.81 -13.95 -3.67
C THR A 96 -8.95 -15.38 -4.17
N THR A 97 -8.30 -15.71 -5.29
CA THR A 97 -8.12 -17.10 -5.73
C THR A 97 -6.72 -17.58 -5.39
N TYR A 98 -6.56 -18.90 -5.23
CA TYR A 98 -5.29 -19.51 -4.88
C TYR A 98 -4.93 -20.62 -5.85
N THR A 99 -3.66 -20.69 -6.20
CA THR A 99 -3.07 -21.90 -6.78
C THR A 99 -2.55 -22.75 -5.64
N ILE A 100 -3.17 -23.92 -5.45
CA ILE A 100 -2.80 -24.86 -4.39
C ILE A 100 -2.05 -26.03 -5.02
N THR A 101 -0.84 -26.25 -4.55
CA THR A 101 -0.01 -27.42 -4.89
C THR A 101 0.17 -28.30 -3.63
N PRO A 102 0.73 -29.51 -3.74
CA PRO A 102 1.03 -30.32 -2.56
C PRO A 102 1.96 -29.66 -1.53
N THR A 103 2.73 -28.64 -1.94
CA THR A 103 3.76 -27.99 -1.11
C THR A 103 3.58 -26.48 -0.94
N SER A 104 2.61 -25.85 -1.61
CA SER A 104 2.41 -24.41 -1.56
C SER A 104 0.95 -24.00 -1.74
N CYS A 105 0.62 -22.82 -1.22
CA CYS A 105 -0.63 -22.13 -1.46
C CYS A 105 -0.28 -20.69 -1.80
N GLU A 106 -0.34 -20.35 -3.09
CA GLU A 106 0.05 -19.03 -3.59
C GLU A 106 -1.20 -18.28 -4.06
N ILE A 107 -1.19 -16.97 -3.87
CA ILE A 107 -2.23 -16.10 -4.43
C ILE A 107 -2.12 -16.13 -5.95
N ASP A 108 -3.23 -16.46 -6.61
CA ASP A 108 -3.36 -16.48 -8.07
C ASP A 108 -3.94 -15.14 -8.54
N THR A 109 -5.14 -14.80 -8.07
CA THR A 109 -5.77 -13.51 -8.37
C THR A 109 -6.28 -12.81 -7.13
N MET A 110 -6.36 -11.49 -7.20
CA MET A 110 -6.97 -10.65 -6.17
C MET A 110 -7.89 -9.64 -6.83
N ARG A 111 -9.09 -9.46 -6.29
CA ARG A 111 -10.00 -8.39 -6.66
C ARG A 111 -10.39 -7.59 -5.42
N PRO A 112 -10.13 -6.27 -5.38
CA PRO A 112 -10.59 -5.42 -4.29
C PRO A 112 -12.11 -5.41 -4.15
N LEU A 113 -12.60 -5.55 -2.91
CA LEU A 113 -13.98 -5.30 -2.52
C LEU A 113 -14.08 -3.92 -1.88
N TYR A 114 -14.10 -2.86 -2.69
CA TYR A 114 -14.05 -1.47 -2.21
C TYR A 114 -15.13 -1.11 -1.18
N ALA A 115 -16.28 -1.78 -1.22
CA ALA A 115 -17.36 -1.58 -0.25
C ALA A 115 -16.96 -1.93 1.21
N ASN A 116 -15.96 -2.79 1.39
CA ASN A 116 -15.43 -3.19 2.70
C ASN A 116 -14.23 -2.33 3.12
N MET A 117 -13.66 -1.57 2.18
CA MET A 117 -12.45 -0.79 2.39
C MET A 117 -12.78 0.63 2.85
N ARG A 118 -11.78 1.27 3.48
CA ARG A 118 -11.85 2.70 3.80
C ARG A 118 -11.07 3.50 2.77
N GLU A 119 -11.73 4.44 2.09
CA GLU A 119 -11.04 5.39 1.23
C GLU A 119 -10.16 6.35 2.05
N TYR A 120 -8.95 6.58 1.59
CA TYR A 120 -8.10 7.67 2.07
C TYR A 120 -8.43 8.94 1.28
N VAL A 121 -8.85 9.99 2.00
CA VAL A 121 -9.05 11.32 1.44
C VAL A 121 -8.15 12.32 2.18
N LEU A 122 -7.67 13.33 1.46
CA LEU A 122 -6.67 14.27 1.95
C LEU A 122 -7.17 15.07 3.17
N ASP A 123 -8.44 15.45 3.17
CA ASP A 123 -9.11 16.24 4.22
C ASP A 123 -8.96 15.65 5.64
N TYR A 124 -8.76 14.33 5.77
CA TYR A 124 -8.52 13.69 7.07
C TYR A 124 -7.12 13.97 7.65
N TYR A 125 -6.18 14.44 6.83
CA TYR A 125 -4.77 14.62 7.21
C TYR A 125 -4.35 16.09 7.30
N GLU A 126 -5.21 17.03 6.88
CA GLU A 126 -4.98 18.47 6.96
C GLU A 126 -5.51 19.12 8.25
N ASN A 127 -6.18 18.34 9.11
CA ASN A 127 -6.68 18.76 10.42
C ASN A 127 -5.77 18.32 11.58
#